data_AF-A0A960QKF0-F1
#
_entry.id   AF-A0A960QKF0-F1
#
_cell.length_a   1.000
_cell.length_b   1.000
_cell.length_c   1.000
_cell.angle_alpha   90.00
_cell.angle_beta   90.00
_cell.angle_gamma   90.00
#
_symmetry.space_group_name_H-M   'P 1'
#
loop_
_entity.id
_entity.type
_entity.pdbx_description
1 polymer ?
#
loop_
_entity_poly.entity_id
_entity_poly.type
_entity_poly.pdbx_seq_one_letter_code
_entity_poly.pdbx_strand_id
1 'polypeptide(L)'
;MARLKLFLAFCALVILAAGVFGVAYYWKNYFRPNWEVTQEIEGTKVGGTNRELPDLGLRDFAAAEDLLVQGELQAARDRLYYLMEFYPDSSAVPKAKHIIGEIN
;
A
#
# COMPACT_ATOMS: atom_id res chain seq x y z
N MET A 1 0.39 49.65 34.89
CA MET A 1 -0.57 48.58 34.51
C MET A 1 -0.56 48.21 33.01
N ALA A 2 -0.24 49.12 32.08
CA ALA A 2 -0.27 48.81 30.63
C ALA A 2 0.84 47.83 30.16
N ARG A 3 2.02 47.87 30.78
CA ARG A 3 3.18 47.04 30.39
C ARG A 3 2.96 45.53 30.65
N LEU A 4 2.30 45.18 31.75
CA LEU A 4 1.97 43.80 32.10
C LEU A 4 0.92 43.21 31.14
N LYS A 5 -0.08 44.02 30.75
CA LYS A 5 -1.09 43.63 29.76
C LYS A 5 -0.47 43.37 28.39
N LEU A 6 0.53 44.17 28.00
CA LEU A 6 1.28 43.99 26.76
C LEU A 6 2.10 42.69 26.77
N PHE A 7 2.75 42.38 27.91
CA PHE A 7 3.46 41.12 28.07
C PHE A 7 2.53 39.90 28.03
N LEU A 8 1.37 39.99 28.71
CA LEU A 8 0.37 38.91 28.70
C LEU A 8 -0.23 38.70 27.30
N ALA A 9 -0.50 39.79 26.58
CA ALA A 9 -0.98 39.73 25.20
C ALA A 9 0.07 39.10 24.27
N PHE A 10 1.36 39.40 24.47
CA PHE A 10 2.45 38.78 23.72
C PHE A 10 2.53 37.27 23.99
N CYS A 11 2.48 36.84 25.25
CA CYS A 11 2.47 35.41 25.61
C CYS A 11 1.25 34.68 25.02
N ALA A 12 0.07 35.29 25.06
CA ALA A 12 -1.13 34.70 24.45
C ALA A 12 -0.98 34.53 22.93
N LEU A 13 -0.37 35.50 22.26
CA LEU A 13 -0.11 35.45 20.81
C LEU A 13 0.87 34.33 20.45
N VAL A 14 1.92 34.13 21.26
CA VAL A 14 2.89 33.04 21.08
C VAL A 14 2.24 31.66 21.26
N ILE A 15 1.35 31.49 22.24
CA ILE A 15 0.64 30.22 22.47
C ILE A 15 -0.30 29.91 21.29
N LEU A 16 -1.03 30.91 20.80
CA LEU A 16 -1.89 30.76 19.63
C LEU A 16 -1.08 30.40 18.38
N ALA A 17 0.06 31.08 18.16
CA ALA A 17 0.95 30.77 17.05
C ALA A 17 1.53 29.35 17.14
N ALA A 18 1.92 28.90 18.33
CA ALA A 18 2.40 27.53 18.56
C ALA A 18 1.30 26.48 18.32
N GLY A 19 0.06 26.77 18.71
CA GLY A 19 -1.09 25.89 18.46
C GLY A 19 -1.37 25.72 16.97
N VAL A 20 -1.43 26.82 16.21
CA VAL A 20 -1.65 26.77 14.75
C VAL A 20 -0.50 26.05 14.04
N PHE A 21 0.75 26.32 14.46
CA PHE A 21 1.93 25.65 13.90
C PHE A 21 1.95 24.15 14.23
N GLY A 22 1.60 23.77 15.45
CA GLY A 22 1.51 22.38 15.88
C GLY A 22 0.47 21.58 15.08
N VAL A 23 -0.73 22.15 14.89
CA VAL A 23 -1.79 21.52 14.07
C VAL A 23 -1.36 21.41 12.62
N ALA A 24 -0.76 22.45 12.03
CA ALA A 24 -0.26 22.40 10.65
C ALA A 24 0.86 21.36 10.46
N TYR A 25 1.77 21.24 11.43
CA TYR A 25 2.84 20.26 11.41
C TYR A 25 2.31 18.84 11.54
N TYR A 26 1.39 18.61 12.49
CA TYR A 26 0.75 17.31 12.69
C TYR A 26 -0.06 16.90 11.46
N TRP A 27 -0.80 17.82 10.85
CA TRP A 27 -1.53 17.58 9.62
C TRP A 27 -0.61 17.16 8.48
N LYS A 28 0.50 17.90 8.26
CA LYS A 28 1.46 17.59 7.20
C LYS A 28 2.15 16.23 7.40
N ASN A 29 2.43 15.84 8.64
CA ASN A 29 3.14 14.60 8.94
C ASN A 29 2.22 13.36 8.99
N TYR A 30 0.99 13.50 9.49
CA TYR A 30 0.07 12.35 9.65
C TYR A 30 -0.92 12.17 8.49
N PHE A 31 -1.30 13.23 7.75
CA PHE A 31 -2.18 13.10 6.57
C PHE A 31 -1.43 12.86 5.25
N ARG A 32 -0.11 12.62 5.29
CA ARG A 32 0.69 12.18 4.12
C ARG A 32 1.03 10.67 4.07
N PRO A 33 0.12 9.69 4.23
CA PRO A 33 0.49 8.32 3.89
C PRO A 33 0.48 8.03 2.38
N ASN A 34 -0.28 8.76 1.54
CA ASN A 34 -0.60 8.29 0.18
C ASN A 34 -0.39 9.28 -0.98
N TRP A 35 0.04 10.52 -0.74
CA TRP A 35 0.21 11.49 -1.85
C TRP A 35 1.49 11.27 -2.66
N GLU A 36 2.60 10.90 -2.02
CA GLU A 36 3.86 10.61 -2.73
C GLU A 36 3.77 9.31 -3.56
N VAL A 37 2.94 8.35 -3.13
CA VAL A 37 2.62 7.15 -3.94
C VAL A 37 1.76 7.51 -5.17
N THR A 38 0.94 8.56 -5.11
CA THR A 38 0.04 8.92 -6.21
C THR A 38 0.73 9.79 -7.26
N GLN A 39 1.71 10.63 -6.87
CA GLN A 39 2.46 11.46 -7.84
C GLN A 39 3.51 10.68 -8.64
N GLU A 40 4.04 9.56 -8.14
CA GLU A 40 4.83 8.64 -8.98
C GLU A 40 3.98 7.95 -10.06
N ILE A 41 2.67 7.81 -9.86
CA ILE A 41 1.74 7.19 -10.81
C ILE A 41 1.30 8.17 -11.91
N GLU A 42 1.28 9.48 -11.65
CA GLU A 42 0.91 10.48 -12.65
C GLU A 42 2.11 11.04 -13.44
N GLY A 43 3.30 11.13 -12.84
CA GLY A 43 4.52 11.58 -13.52
C GLY A 43 5.14 10.57 -14.48
N THR A 44 4.82 9.28 -14.35
CA THR A 44 5.44 8.20 -15.17
C THR A 44 4.56 7.71 -16.32
N LYS A 45 3.68 8.56 -16.88
CA LYS A 45 2.83 8.18 -18.02
C LYS A 45 3.23 8.78 -19.38
N VAL A 46 4.43 9.36 -19.52
CA VAL A 46 4.84 10.00 -20.78
C VAL A 46 6.20 9.51 -21.33
N GLY A 47 6.94 8.67 -20.60
CA GLY A 47 8.27 8.21 -21.04
C GLY A 47 8.32 6.72 -21.26
N GLY A 48 8.24 6.28 -22.52
CA GLY A 48 8.26 4.89 -22.94
C GLY A 48 9.21 3.99 -22.15
N THR A 49 8.65 3.12 -21.33
CA THR A 49 9.24 1.85 -20.92
C THR A 49 8.10 0.92 -20.56
N ASN A 50 8.22 -0.32 -21.01
CA ASN A 50 7.36 -1.46 -20.78
C ASN A 50 7.27 -1.76 -19.26
N ARG A 51 6.50 -0.96 -18.50
CA ARG A 51 6.24 -1.24 -17.08
C ARG A 51 5.15 -2.29 -17.05
N GLU A 52 5.61 -3.53 -16.95
CA GLU A 52 4.81 -4.71 -16.60
C GLU A 52 3.84 -4.31 -15.49
N LEU A 53 2.53 -4.41 -15.77
CA LEU A 53 1.52 -4.25 -14.74
C LEU A 53 1.90 -5.19 -13.58
N PRO A 54 1.77 -4.76 -12.31
CA PRO A 54 2.04 -5.65 -11.19
C PRO A 54 1.21 -6.92 -11.36
N ASP A 55 1.88 -8.07 -11.46
CA ASP A 55 1.26 -9.37 -11.67
C ASP A 55 0.38 -9.69 -10.46
N LEU A 56 -0.93 -9.46 -10.60
CA LEU A 56 -1.91 -9.70 -9.55
C LEU A 56 -2.02 -11.20 -9.20
N GLY A 57 -1.70 -12.07 -10.16
CA GLY A 57 -1.70 -13.52 -9.96
C GLY A 57 -0.60 -13.97 -9.00
N LEU A 58 0.52 -13.27 -8.92
CA LEU A 58 1.62 -13.58 -7.99
C LEU A 58 1.18 -13.54 -6.51
N ARG A 59 0.27 -12.62 -6.17
CA ARG A 59 -0.29 -12.55 -4.81
C ARG A 59 -1.20 -13.72 -4.50
N ASP A 60 -2.04 -14.10 -5.47
CA ASP A 60 -2.96 -15.23 -5.31
C ASP A 60 -2.23 -16.57 -5.31
N PHE A 61 -1.08 -16.65 -5.97
CA PHE A 61 -0.16 -17.78 -5.89
C PHE A 61 0.46 -17.92 -4.49
N ALA A 62 0.97 -16.82 -3.91
CA ALA A 62 1.54 -16.84 -2.56
C ALA A 62 0.51 -17.28 -1.52
N ALA A 63 -0.74 -16.83 -1.64
CA ALA A 63 -1.83 -17.29 -0.78
C ALA A 63 -2.10 -18.80 -0.94
N ALA A 64 -1.97 -19.34 -2.15
CA ALA A 64 -2.08 -20.78 -2.37
C ALA A 64 -0.89 -21.56 -1.79
N GLU A 65 0.33 -21.03 -1.86
CA GLU A 65 1.51 -21.61 -1.22
C GLU A 65 1.35 -21.68 0.31
N ASP A 66 0.83 -20.62 0.93
CA ASP A 66 0.54 -20.62 2.36
C ASP A 66 -0.47 -21.72 2.76
N LEU A 67 -1.46 -21.99 1.91
CA LEU A 67 -2.43 -23.07 2.12
C LEU A 67 -1.78 -24.46 1.98
N LEU A 68 -0.80 -24.61 1.08
CA LEU A 68 -0.02 -25.86 0.97
C LEU A 68 0.81 -26.12 2.22
N VAL A 69 1.46 -25.09 2.75
CA VAL A 69 2.24 -25.17 4.00
C VAL A 69 1.36 -25.53 5.19
N GLN A 70 0.12 -25.04 5.22
CA GLN A 70 -0.88 -25.37 6.24
C GLN A 70 -1.46 -26.78 6.10
N GLY A 71 -1.14 -27.49 5.00
CA GLY A 71 -1.68 -28.83 4.71
C GLY A 71 -3.11 -28.81 4.16
N GLU A 72 -3.66 -27.64 3.82
CA GLU A 72 -4.99 -27.48 3.24
C GLU A 72 -4.96 -27.71 1.72
N LEU A 73 -4.63 -28.94 1.30
CA LEU A 73 -4.40 -29.29 -0.11
C LEU A 73 -5.59 -28.99 -1.02
N GLN A 74 -6.82 -29.18 -0.53
CA GLN A 74 -8.03 -28.91 -1.30
C GLN A 74 -8.24 -27.41 -1.53
N ALA A 75 -8.06 -26.59 -0.49
CA ALA A 75 -8.18 -25.13 -0.59
C ALA A 75 -7.06 -24.55 -1.46
N ALA A 76 -5.83 -25.06 -1.32
CA ALA A 76 -4.70 -24.68 -2.16
C ALA A 76 -4.97 -24.99 -3.64
N ARG A 77 -5.44 -26.19 -3.95
CA ARG A 77 -5.77 -26.60 -5.32
C ARG A 77 -6.84 -25.69 -5.93
N ASP A 78 -7.92 -25.42 -5.21
CA ASP A 78 -9.00 -24.57 -5.70
C ASP A 78 -8.51 -23.13 -5.92
N ARG A 79 -7.58 -22.64 -5.08
CA ARG A 79 -6.95 -21.32 -5.25
C ARG A 79 -6.00 -21.27 -6.44
N LEU A 80 -5.26 -22.34 -6.72
CA LEU A 80 -4.40 -22.45 -7.90
C LEU A 80 -5.23 -22.51 -9.20
N TYR A 81 -6.38 -23.17 -9.19
CA TYR A 81 -7.32 -23.13 -10.32
C TYR A 81 -7.88 -21.72 -10.54
N TYR A 82 -8.28 -21.03 -9.47
CA TYR A 82 -8.73 -19.64 -9.54
C TYR A 82 -7.66 -18.74 -10.17
N LEU A 83 -6.39 -18.91 -9.77
CA LEU A 83 -5.28 -18.15 -10.37
C LEU A 83 -5.20 -18.36 -11.89
N MET A 84 -5.35 -19.60 -12.35
CA MET A 84 -5.28 -19.91 -13.77
C MET A 84 -6.46 -19.38 -14.59
N GLU A 85 -7.63 -19.28 -13.97
CA GLU A 85 -8.85 -18.78 -14.61
C GLU A 85 -8.86 -17.24 -14.70
N PHE A 86 -8.51 -16.56 -13.62
CA PHE A 86 -8.61 -15.11 -13.52
C PHE A 86 -7.32 -14.37 -13.91
N TYR A 87 -6.17 -15.04 -13.86
CA TYR A 87 -4.87 -14.46 -14.24
C TYR A 87 -4.07 -15.41 -15.15
N PRO A 88 -4.59 -15.75 -16.34
CA PRO A 88 -3.94 -16.67 -17.26
C PRO A 88 -2.57 -16.17 -17.76
N ASP A 89 -2.37 -14.85 -17.78
CA ASP A 89 -1.13 -14.19 -18.20
C ASP A 89 -0.10 -14.05 -17.05
N SER A 90 -0.44 -14.54 -15.84
CA SER A 90 0.46 -14.49 -14.70
C SER A 90 1.66 -15.41 -14.89
N SER A 91 2.83 -14.91 -14.50
CA SER A 91 4.08 -15.67 -14.47
C SER A 91 4.03 -16.89 -13.53
N ALA A 92 3.06 -16.92 -12.62
CA ALA A 92 2.84 -18.01 -11.67
C ALA A 92 2.05 -19.20 -12.26
N VAL A 93 1.38 -19.05 -13.41
CA VAL A 93 0.54 -20.11 -14.01
C VAL A 93 1.30 -21.42 -14.31
N PRO A 94 2.53 -21.40 -14.87
CA PRO A 94 3.27 -22.64 -15.12
C PRO A 94 3.59 -23.41 -13.83
N LYS A 95 3.94 -22.68 -12.74
CA LYS A 95 4.20 -23.28 -11.43
C LYS A 95 2.92 -23.82 -10.80
N ALA A 96 1.82 -23.07 -10.89
CA ALA A 96 0.52 -23.51 -10.40
C ALA A 96 0.08 -24.84 -11.04
N LYS A 97 0.26 -24.99 -12.36
CA LYS A 97 -0.02 -26.26 -13.06
C LYS A 97 0.81 -27.43 -12.56
N HIS A 98 2.09 -27.20 -12.29
CA HIS A 98 2.98 -28.24 -11.76
C HIS A 98 2.52 -28.72 -10.38
N ILE A 99 2.27 -27.77 -9.47
CA ILE A 99 1.82 -28.05 -8.10
C ILE A 99 0.47 -28.78 -8.10
N ILE A 100 -0.51 -28.35 -8.92
CA ILE A 100 -1.79 -29.07 -9.05
C ILE A 100 -1.56 -30.52 -9.49
N GLY A 101 -0.58 -30.76 -10.37
CA GLY A 101 -0.20 -32.11 -10.80
C GLY A 101 0.47 -32.95 -9.71
N GLU A 102 1.14 -32.33 -8.74
CA GLU A 102 1.74 -33.02 -7.59
C GLU A 102 0.74 -33.29 -6.45
N ILE A 103 -0.31 -32.47 -6.33
CA ILE A 103 -1.39 -32.67 -5.35
C ILE A 103 -2.30 -33.85 -5.71
N ASN A 104 -2.39 -34.17 -7.00
CA ASN A 104 -3.24 -35.24 -7.55
C ASN A 104 -2.58 -36.62 -7.42
#